data_AF-A0A373UCU7-F1
#
_entry.id   AF-A0A373UCU7-F1
#
_cell.length_a   1.000
_cell.length_b   1.000
_cell.length_c   1.000
_cell.angle_alpha   90.00
_cell.angle_beta   90.00
_cell.angle_gamma   90.00
#
_symmetry.space_group_name_H-M   'P 1'
#
loop_
_entity.id
_entity.type
_entity.pdbx_description
1 polymer ?
#
loop_
_entity_poly.entity_id
_entity_poly.type
_entity_poly.pdbx_seq_one_letter_code
_entity_poly.pdbx_strand_id
1 'polypeptide(L)'
;MRIGSGVQSASEVFGKQKNNSKTYVAENEAFSQTSVKVYLKTDDMLFSGGNGTGLSFYIKYAEESTEDNPVVIAKGVDENGKEFEEKSNINDINLRNASYVEMSALEAYYNVDKGNSLSSFPQETGCMGLNDRCDLISSFEKVIQDMNKLGRYDLQMFYMRNMNTYLNASSKHK
;
A
#
# COMPACT_ATOMS: atom_id res chain seq x y z
N MET A 1 -68.25 -27.63 1.22
CA MET A 1 -67.43 -26.84 0.27
C MET A 1 -66.60 -25.85 1.09
N ARG A 2 -65.32 -25.70 0.74
CA ARG A 2 -64.22 -25.23 1.61
C ARG A 2 -64.29 -23.75 1.97
N ILE A 3 -63.85 -23.45 3.19
CA ILE A 3 -63.64 -22.12 3.76
C ILE A 3 -62.23 -21.68 3.39
N GLY A 4 -62.07 -20.49 2.82
CA GLY A 4 -60.77 -19.92 2.42
C GLY A 4 -60.65 -18.49 2.92
N SER A 5 -59.98 -18.31 4.05
CA SER A 5 -59.50 -17.04 4.59
C SER A 5 -58.37 -16.51 3.72
N GLY A 6 -58.64 -15.46 2.95
CA GLY A 6 -57.62 -14.72 2.19
C GLY A 6 -56.78 -13.85 3.12
N VAL A 7 -55.71 -14.41 3.67
CA VAL A 7 -54.58 -13.63 4.19
C VAL A 7 -53.54 -13.56 3.07
N GLN A 8 -53.36 -12.36 2.52
CA GLN A 8 -52.35 -12.09 1.49
C GLN A 8 -50.95 -12.28 2.06
N SER A 9 -50.15 -13.13 1.41
CA SER A 9 -48.71 -13.26 1.65
C SER A 9 -47.97 -12.29 0.73
N ALA A 10 -46.97 -11.59 1.28
CA ALA A 10 -46.20 -10.52 0.68
C ALA A 10 -45.22 -11.00 -0.42
N SER A 11 -45.71 -11.68 -1.45
CA SER A 11 -44.93 -12.14 -2.59
C SER A 11 -45.20 -11.38 -3.90
N GLU A 12 -46.06 -10.36 -3.88
CA GLU A 12 -46.44 -9.61 -5.10
C GLU A 12 -45.58 -8.38 -5.42
N VAL A 13 -44.51 -8.08 -4.66
CA VAL A 13 -43.75 -6.81 -4.82
C VAL A 13 -42.40 -6.95 -5.55
N PHE A 14 -41.88 -8.15 -5.80
CA PHE A 14 -40.58 -8.29 -6.48
C PHE A 14 -40.69 -9.03 -7.81
N GLY A 15 -40.61 -8.23 -8.89
CA GLY A 15 -40.54 -8.70 -10.27
C GLY A 15 -39.36 -9.65 -10.50
N LYS A 16 -39.59 -10.67 -11.33
CA LYS A 16 -38.59 -11.66 -11.73
C LYS A 16 -37.46 -10.99 -12.53
N GLN A 17 -36.34 -10.69 -11.89
CA GLN A 17 -35.08 -10.42 -12.58
C GLN A 17 -34.62 -11.73 -13.25
N LYS A 18 -34.53 -11.71 -14.59
CA LYS A 18 -33.87 -12.77 -15.37
C LYS A 18 -32.36 -12.62 -15.19
N ASN A 19 -31.74 -13.65 -14.64
CA ASN A 19 -30.29 -13.75 -14.51
C ASN A 19 -29.68 -14.01 -15.89
N ASN A 20 -28.95 -13.05 -16.43
CA ASN A 20 -28.19 -13.20 -17.66
C ASN A 20 -26.74 -13.57 -17.32
N SER A 21 -26.51 -14.78 -16.79
CA SER A 21 -25.16 -15.31 -16.61
C SER A 21 -24.61 -15.78 -17.97
N LYS A 22 -24.06 -14.85 -18.76
CA LYS A 22 -23.13 -15.20 -19.83
C LYS A 22 -21.76 -15.41 -19.19
N THR A 23 -21.42 -16.67 -18.93
CA THR A 23 -20.09 -17.09 -18.51
C THR A 23 -19.14 -16.89 -19.70
N TYR A 24 -18.21 -15.94 -19.59
CA TYR A 24 -17.06 -15.89 -20.47
C TYR A 24 -16.15 -17.05 -20.06
N VAL A 25 -16.10 -18.10 -20.88
CA VAL A 25 -15.06 -19.12 -20.76
C VAL A 25 -13.81 -18.49 -21.36
N ALA A 26 -13.05 -17.77 -20.54
CA ALA A 26 -11.66 -17.52 -20.86
C ALA A 26 -10.97 -18.89 -20.77
N GLU A 27 -10.32 -19.30 -21.85
CA GLU A 27 -9.46 -20.47 -21.88
C GLU A 27 -8.50 -20.35 -20.69
N ASN A 28 -8.41 -21.41 -19.88
CA ASN A 28 -7.48 -21.48 -18.76
C ASN A 28 -6.06 -21.46 -19.32
N GLU A 29 -5.52 -20.27 -19.60
CA GLU A 29 -4.08 -20.09 -19.44
C GLU A 29 -3.79 -20.52 -18.01
N ALA A 30 -3.06 -21.63 -17.87
CA ALA A 30 -2.63 -22.10 -16.57
C ALA A 30 -1.97 -20.91 -15.89
N PHE A 31 -2.60 -20.37 -14.83
CA PHE A 31 -1.97 -19.39 -13.97
C PHE A 31 -0.63 -20.01 -13.59
N SER A 32 0.46 -19.48 -14.15
CA SER A 32 1.79 -19.85 -13.71
C SER A 32 1.79 -19.57 -12.22
N GLN A 33 1.80 -20.63 -11.43
CA GLN A 33 1.73 -20.52 -9.98
C GLN A 33 3.12 -20.07 -9.52
N THR A 34 3.47 -18.81 -9.81
CA THR A 34 4.57 -18.13 -9.16
C THR A 34 4.19 -18.08 -7.69
N SER A 35 4.87 -18.89 -6.89
CA SER A 35 4.68 -18.92 -5.44
C SER A 35 4.88 -17.50 -4.90
N VAL A 36 3.83 -16.92 -4.33
CA VAL A 36 3.92 -15.61 -3.67
C VAL A 36 4.76 -15.78 -2.41
N LYS A 37 5.96 -15.21 -2.39
CA LYS A 37 6.85 -15.23 -1.22
C LYS A 37 6.46 -14.06 -0.32
N VAL A 38 5.97 -14.36 0.88
CA VAL A 38 5.59 -13.37 1.89
C VAL A 38 6.56 -13.47 3.07
N TYR A 39 7.06 -12.33 3.54
CA TYR A 39 7.89 -12.24 4.72
C TYR A 39 7.03 -11.87 5.94
N LEU A 40 7.19 -12.61 7.04
CA LEU A 40 6.53 -12.29 8.31
C LEU A 40 7.49 -11.49 9.20
N LYS A 41 6.96 -10.47 9.87
CA LYS A 41 7.75 -9.59 10.74
C LYS A 41 8.26 -10.35 11.97
N THR A 42 9.56 -10.23 12.23
CA THR A 42 10.24 -10.64 13.47
C THR A 42 10.66 -9.42 14.29
N ASP A 43 11.16 -9.64 15.51
CA ASP A 43 11.53 -8.56 16.44
C ASP A 43 12.68 -7.69 15.94
N ASP A 44 13.59 -8.26 15.15
CA ASP A 44 14.72 -7.57 14.53
C ASP A 44 14.36 -6.85 13.22
N MET A 45 13.11 -6.93 12.76
CA MET A 45 12.60 -6.25 11.56
C MET A 45 11.91 -4.94 11.89
N LEU A 46 12.27 -3.89 11.16
CA LEU A 46 11.56 -2.61 11.12
C LEU A 46 10.25 -2.73 10.34
N PHE A 47 10.29 -3.44 9.23
CA PHE A 47 9.16 -3.60 8.33
C PHE A 47 9.13 -5.01 7.76
N SER A 48 7.93 -5.50 7.47
CA SER A 48 7.71 -6.67 6.62
C SER A 48 6.36 -6.51 5.92
N GLY A 49 6.35 -6.64 4.60
CA GLY A 49 5.12 -6.43 3.82
C GLY A 49 5.36 -6.41 2.32
N GLY A 50 4.44 -5.77 1.61
CA GLY A 50 4.43 -5.59 0.16
C GLY A 50 3.35 -4.59 -0.25
N ASN A 51 3.26 -4.27 -1.53
CA ASN A 51 2.27 -3.31 -2.05
C ASN A 51 1.19 -3.94 -2.96
N GLY A 52 1.25 -5.26 -3.14
CA GLY A 52 0.25 -6.00 -3.92
C GLY A 52 0.59 -6.20 -5.40
N THR A 53 1.73 -5.67 -5.88
CA THR A 53 2.21 -5.92 -7.26
C THR A 53 2.91 -7.26 -7.43
N GLY A 54 3.27 -7.92 -6.32
CA GLY A 54 4.20 -9.05 -6.27
C GLY A 54 5.48 -8.69 -5.51
N LEU A 55 5.79 -7.38 -5.38
CA LEU A 55 6.86 -6.89 -4.53
C LEU A 55 6.56 -7.20 -3.05
N SER A 56 7.41 -8.01 -2.43
CA SER A 56 7.35 -8.32 -1.00
C SER A 56 8.74 -8.39 -0.39
N PHE A 57 8.92 -7.73 0.76
CA PHE A 57 10.23 -7.56 1.39
C PHE A 57 10.10 -7.28 2.87
N TYR A 58 11.22 -7.43 3.58
CA TYR A 58 11.40 -6.93 4.93
C TYR A 58 12.54 -5.93 4.97
N ILE A 59 12.57 -5.10 6.02
CA ILE A 59 13.63 -4.13 6.29
C ILE A 59 14.17 -4.36 7.70
N LYS A 60 15.50 -4.38 7.83
CA LYS A 60 16.23 -4.45 9.11
C LYS A 60 17.30 -3.37 9.15
N TYR A 61 17.76 -3.01 10.34
CA TYR A 61 19.01 -2.27 10.46
C TYR A 61 20.19 -3.11 9.94
N ALA A 62 21.11 -2.44 9.25
CA ALA A 62 22.41 -3.01 8.94
C ALA A 62 23.27 -3.08 10.22
N GLU A 63 24.26 -3.97 10.27
CA GLU A 63 25.13 -4.11 11.45
C GLU A 63 25.91 -2.82 11.74
N GLU A 64 26.27 -2.07 10.70
CA GLU A 64 26.95 -0.78 10.79
C GLU A 64 26.04 0.40 11.14
N SER A 65 24.73 0.18 11.31
CA SER A 65 23.78 1.25 11.58
C SER A 65 24.03 1.89 12.93
N THR A 66 23.96 3.22 12.97
CA THR A 66 24.06 4.02 14.21
C THR A 66 22.91 5.02 14.28
N GLU A 67 22.75 5.72 15.40
CA GLU A 67 21.73 6.76 15.53
C GLU A 67 21.98 7.93 14.57
N ASP A 68 23.24 8.35 14.40
CA ASP A 68 23.63 9.45 13.51
C ASP A 68 23.69 9.03 12.04
N ASN A 69 24.00 7.76 11.78
CA ASN A 69 24.07 7.17 10.45
C ASN A 69 23.19 5.90 10.35
N PRO A 70 21.86 6.08 10.29
CA PRO A 70 20.89 4.98 10.20
C PRO A 70 20.95 4.29 8.83
N VAL A 71 21.50 3.07 8.80
CA VAL A 71 21.61 2.24 7.59
C VAL A 71 20.67 1.05 7.70
N VAL A 72 19.89 0.80 6.66
CA VAL A 72 18.98 -0.33 6.60
C VAL A 72 19.28 -1.24 5.41
N ILE A 73 18.89 -2.50 5.54
CA ILE A 73 18.93 -3.48 4.46
C ILE A 73 17.50 -3.98 4.23
N ALA A 74 17.04 -3.86 3.00
CA ALA A 74 15.82 -4.47 2.51
C ALA A 74 16.16 -5.74 1.74
N LYS A 75 15.50 -6.86 2.07
CA LYS A 75 15.61 -8.10 1.27
C LYS A 75 14.23 -8.62 0.94
N GLY A 76 14.05 -9.12 -0.28
CA GLY A 76 12.74 -9.48 -0.75
C GLY A 76 12.72 -10.18 -2.10
N VAL A 77 11.53 -10.22 -2.69
CA VAL A 77 11.28 -10.55 -4.09
C VAL A 77 10.62 -9.36 -4.77
N ASP A 78 11.00 -9.09 -6.02
CA ASP A 78 10.38 -8.07 -6.85
C ASP A 78 9.02 -8.53 -7.43
N GLU A 79 8.37 -7.66 -8.19
CA GLU A 79 7.10 -7.94 -8.87
C GLU A 79 7.16 -9.11 -9.87
N ASN A 80 8.36 -9.54 -10.26
CA ASN A 80 8.59 -10.68 -11.15
C ASN A 80 9.02 -11.95 -10.40
N GLY A 81 9.07 -11.91 -9.06
CA GLY A 81 9.49 -13.01 -8.21
C GLY A 81 11.01 -13.19 -8.10
N LYS A 82 11.82 -12.24 -8.60
CA LYS A 82 13.28 -12.28 -8.49
C LYS A 82 13.73 -11.75 -7.13
N GLU A 83 14.65 -12.47 -6.49
CA GLU A 83 15.21 -12.02 -5.21
C GLU A 83 16.06 -10.75 -5.36
N PHE A 84 15.97 -9.88 -4.35
CA PHE A 84 16.77 -8.66 -4.28
C PHE A 84 17.25 -8.38 -2.85
N GLU A 85 18.31 -7.58 -2.78
CA GLU A 85 18.85 -6.99 -1.57
C GLU A 85 19.28 -5.55 -1.88
N GLU A 86 18.76 -4.59 -1.11
CA GLU A 86 19.07 -3.17 -1.24
C GLU A 86 19.52 -2.64 0.11
N LYS A 87 20.62 -1.89 0.12
CA LYS A 87 21.12 -1.19 1.31
C LYS A 87 20.93 0.31 1.09
N SER A 88 20.32 0.98 2.05
CA SER A 88 20.09 2.42 1.98
C SER A 88 20.38 3.08 3.33
N ASN A 89 20.91 4.29 3.26
CA ASN A 89 21.05 5.17 4.42
C ASN A 89 19.82 6.06 4.48
N ILE A 90 19.13 6.08 5.62
CA ILE A 90 17.88 6.83 5.78
C ILE A 90 18.10 8.33 5.51
N ASN A 91 19.26 8.87 5.88
CA ASN A 91 19.58 10.28 5.70
C ASN A 91 19.73 10.68 4.23
N ASP A 92 20.08 9.72 3.36
CA ASP A 92 20.38 9.96 1.95
C ASP A 92 19.14 9.83 1.04
N ILE A 93 17.98 9.44 1.59
CA ILE A 93 16.78 9.19 0.81
C ILE A 93 16.20 10.51 0.27
N ASN A 94 16.11 10.61 -1.06
CA ASN A 94 15.53 11.76 -1.73
C ASN A 94 14.02 11.60 -1.93
N LEU A 95 13.21 12.28 -1.12
CA LEU A 95 11.74 12.27 -1.21
C LEU A 95 11.16 12.74 -2.56
N ARG A 96 11.93 13.49 -3.36
CA ARG A 96 11.52 13.91 -4.71
C ARG A 96 11.87 12.87 -5.80
N ASN A 97 12.56 11.78 -5.43
CA ASN A 97 12.93 10.69 -6.32
C ASN A 97 13.21 9.44 -5.47
N ALA A 98 12.17 8.80 -4.92
CA ALA A 98 12.30 7.65 -4.01
C ALA A 98 11.65 6.38 -4.59
N SER A 99 12.26 5.22 -4.32
CA SER A 99 11.66 3.91 -4.58
C SER A 99 10.64 3.54 -3.50
N TYR A 100 9.78 2.56 -3.77
CA TYR A 100 8.83 2.06 -2.77
C TYR A 100 9.53 1.50 -1.52
N VAL A 101 10.70 0.88 -1.70
CA VAL A 101 11.52 0.33 -0.61
C VAL A 101 12.07 1.46 0.25
N GLU A 102 12.65 2.50 -0.34
CA GLU A 102 13.17 3.68 0.38
C GLU A 102 12.05 4.42 1.14
N MET A 103 10.89 4.60 0.51
CA MET A 103 9.73 5.21 1.18
C MET A 103 9.27 4.38 2.38
N SER A 104 9.20 3.06 2.23
CA SER A 104 8.83 2.14 3.31
C SER A 104 9.86 2.12 4.44
N ALA A 105 11.14 2.27 4.12
CA ALA A 105 12.21 2.41 5.10
C ALA A 105 12.04 3.69 5.93
N LEU A 106 11.74 4.82 5.29
CA LEU A 106 11.43 6.07 6.00
C LEU A 106 10.17 5.94 6.87
N GLU A 107 9.10 5.36 6.34
CA GLU A 107 7.84 5.15 7.06
C GLU A 107 8.07 4.35 8.36
N ALA A 108 8.84 3.26 8.26
CA ALA A 108 9.15 2.39 9.38
C ALA A 108 10.11 3.04 10.37
N TYR A 109 11.17 3.70 9.90
CA TYR A 109 12.16 4.35 10.75
C TYR A 109 11.57 5.47 11.60
N TYR A 110 10.76 6.35 10.99
CA TYR A 110 10.12 7.45 11.72
C TYR A 110 8.81 7.04 12.41
N ASN A 111 8.44 5.75 12.36
CA ASN A 111 7.19 5.21 12.91
C ASN A 111 5.97 6.06 12.53
N VAL A 112 5.85 6.34 11.23
CA VAL A 112 4.82 7.24 10.69
C VAL A 112 3.42 6.65 10.92
N ASP A 113 2.49 7.50 11.35
CA ASP A 113 1.10 7.11 11.59
C ASP A 113 0.35 6.80 10.28
N LYS A 114 -0.03 5.53 10.13
CA LYS A 114 -0.76 5.03 8.96
C LYS A 114 -2.27 5.21 9.10
N GLY A 115 -2.76 5.65 10.26
CA GLY A 115 -4.17 5.65 10.60
C GLY A 115 -4.76 4.26 10.43
N ASN A 116 -5.87 4.15 9.70
CA ASN A 116 -6.54 2.87 9.41
C ASN A 116 -6.09 2.25 8.07
N SER A 117 -5.01 2.73 7.47
CA SER A 117 -4.49 2.27 6.18
C SER A 117 -3.31 1.30 6.35
N LEU A 118 -2.98 0.56 5.28
CA LEU A 118 -1.80 -0.31 5.23
C LEU A 118 -0.49 0.50 5.15
N SER A 119 -0.56 1.71 4.59
CA SER A 119 0.52 2.69 4.53
C SER A 119 -0.02 4.12 4.63
N SER A 120 0.87 5.03 4.97
CA SER A 120 0.67 6.49 5.00
C SER A 120 0.75 7.14 3.62
N PHE A 121 1.12 6.38 2.58
CA PHE A 121 1.42 6.91 1.26
C PHE A 121 0.16 7.25 0.44
N PRO A 122 0.27 8.17 -0.53
CA PRO A 122 -0.74 8.37 -1.56
C PRO A 122 -1.00 7.06 -2.33
N GLN A 123 -2.25 6.81 -2.71
CA GLN A 123 -2.65 5.54 -3.33
C GLN A 123 -1.88 5.20 -4.61
N GLU A 124 -1.43 6.21 -5.36
CA GLU A 124 -0.67 6.04 -6.60
C GLU A 124 0.70 5.37 -6.41
N THR A 125 1.26 5.35 -5.21
CA THR A 125 2.51 4.63 -4.94
C THR A 125 2.31 3.12 -4.80
N GLY A 126 1.06 2.67 -4.61
CA GLY A 126 0.72 1.26 -4.39
C GLY A 126 0.99 0.35 -5.58
N CYS A 127 1.13 0.91 -6.79
CA CYS A 127 1.40 0.13 -8.01
C CYS A 127 2.86 0.18 -8.47
N MET A 128 3.78 0.69 -7.65
CA MET A 128 5.21 0.77 -7.99
C MET A 128 5.89 -0.61 -7.93
N GLY A 129 6.69 -0.94 -8.94
CA GLY A 129 7.65 -2.05 -8.91
C GLY A 129 8.91 -1.70 -8.10
N LEU A 130 9.82 -2.66 -7.96
CA LEU A 130 11.08 -2.50 -7.20
C LEU A 130 11.90 -1.30 -7.68
N ASN A 131 11.99 -1.13 -9.00
CA ASN A 131 12.87 -0.11 -9.62
C ASN A 131 12.14 1.19 -9.97
N ASP A 132 10.83 1.25 -9.76
CA ASP A 132 10.07 2.48 -9.99
C ASP A 132 10.43 3.52 -8.95
N ARG A 133 10.47 4.78 -9.37
CA ARG A 133 10.74 5.92 -8.50
C ARG A 133 9.73 7.02 -8.73
N CYS A 134 9.37 7.74 -7.66
CA CYS A 134 8.44 8.84 -7.73
C CYS A 134 8.90 10.06 -6.92
N ASP A 135 8.28 11.19 -7.22
CA ASP A 135 8.29 12.36 -6.35
C ASP A 135 7.16 12.23 -5.33
N LEU A 136 7.48 11.65 -4.15
CA LEU A 136 6.51 11.40 -3.09
C LEU A 136 5.87 12.69 -2.59
N ILE A 137 6.61 13.81 -2.57
CA ILE A 137 6.07 15.09 -2.14
C ILE A 137 5.00 15.59 -3.11
N SER A 138 5.28 15.54 -4.41
CA SER A 138 4.29 15.88 -5.44
C SER A 138 3.07 14.95 -5.39
N SER A 139 3.27 13.66 -5.11
CA SER A 139 2.18 12.71 -4.90
C SER A 139 1.27 13.10 -3.73
N PHE A 140 1.85 13.54 -2.60
CA PHE A 140 1.07 14.07 -1.48
C PHE A 140 0.33 15.36 -1.86
N GLU A 141 1.00 16.34 -2.45
CA GLU A 141 0.40 17.61 -2.88
C GLU A 141 -0.82 17.37 -3.77
N LYS A 142 -0.70 16.45 -4.74
CA LYS A 142 -1.78 16.06 -5.64
C LYS A 142 -2.97 15.44 -4.89
N VAL A 143 -2.75 14.42 -4.05
CA VAL A 143 -3.86 13.77 -3.34
C VAL A 143 -4.53 14.71 -2.34
N ILE A 144 -3.78 15.62 -1.70
CA ILE A 144 -4.31 16.67 -0.82
C ILE A 144 -5.25 17.61 -1.60
N GLN A 145 -4.82 18.06 -2.79
CA GLN A 145 -5.66 18.90 -3.64
C GLN A 145 -6.93 18.18 -4.09
N ASP A 146 -6.84 16.91 -4.44
CA ASP A 146 -8.00 16.13 -4.88
C ASP A 146 -8.97 15.86 -3.73
N MET A 147 -8.49 15.52 -2.54
CA MET A 147 -9.34 15.37 -1.35
C MET A 147 -10.06 16.66 -0.98
N ASN A 148 -9.39 17.81 -1.14
CA ASN A 148 -10.01 19.12 -0.94
C ASN A 148 -11.17 19.37 -1.93
N LYS A 149 -10.96 19.09 -3.23
CA LYS A 149 -12.01 19.23 -4.26
C LYS A 149 -13.21 18.31 -4.00
N LEU A 150 -12.96 17.12 -3.46
CA LEU A 150 -13.99 16.15 -3.11
C LEU A 150 -14.71 16.47 -1.79
N GLY A 151 -14.28 17.50 -1.04
CA GLY A 151 -14.81 17.82 0.28
C GLY A 151 -14.45 16.79 1.36
N ARG A 152 -13.45 15.94 1.10
CA ARG A 152 -12.95 14.89 2.01
C ARG A 152 -11.85 15.43 2.91
N TYR A 153 -12.20 16.40 3.75
CA TYR A 153 -11.27 17.12 4.62
C TYR A 153 -10.59 16.22 5.66
N ASP A 154 -11.26 15.13 6.07
CA ASP A 154 -10.70 14.08 6.91
C ASP A 154 -9.45 13.44 6.28
N LEU A 155 -9.57 13.02 5.02
CA LEU A 155 -8.48 12.41 4.26
C LEU A 155 -7.43 13.45 3.85
N GLN A 156 -7.85 14.66 3.51
CA GLN A 156 -6.93 15.77 3.23
C GLN A 156 -5.99 16.00 4.43
N MET A 157 -6.55 16.13 5.64
CA MET A 157 -5.77 16.36 6.86
C MET A 157 -4.86 15.18 7.17
N PHE A 158 -5.30 13.94 6.93
CA PHE A 158 -4.45 12.76 7.05
C PHE A 158 -3.21 12.85 6.14
N TYR A 159 -3.40 13.12 4.85
CA TYR A 159 -2.28 13.24 3.91
C TYR A 159 -1.38 14.45 4.20
N MET A 160 -1.94 15.59 4.62
CA MET A 160 -1.15 16.75 5.04
C MET A 160 -0.27 16.44 6.25
N ARG A 161 -0.79 15.74 7.26
CA ARG A 161 -0.02 15.35 8.44
C ARG A 161 1.14 14.43 8.06
N ASN A 162 0.88 13.42 7.24
CA ASN A 162 1.92 12.48 6.81
C ASN A 162 2.98 13.15 5.92
N MET A 163 2.58 14.00 4.97
CA MET A 163 3.53 14.79 4.17
C MET A 163 4.47 15.62 5.07
N ASN A 164 3.92 16.31 6.07
CA ASN A 164 4.71 17.10 7.02
C ASN A 164 5.67 16.24 7.85
N THR A 165 5.26 15.03 8.26
CA THR A 165 6.15 14.08 8.94
C THR A 165 7.38 13.78 8.10
N TYR A 166 7.22 13.49 6.80
CA TYR A 166 8.34 13.21 5.90
C TYR A 166 9.24 14.44 5.64
N LEU A 167 8.65 15.63 5.47
CA LEU A 167 9.43 16.87 5.30
C LEU A 167 10.25 17.22 6.56
N ASN A 168 9.67 17.02 7.74
CA ASN A 168 10.36 17.23 9.01
C ASN A 168 11.45 16.19 9.26
N ALA A 169 11.26 14.95 8.82
CA ALA A 169 12.28 13.92 8.82
C ALA A 169 13.49 14.30 7.96
N SER A 170 13.25 14.71 6.71
CA SER A 170 14.32 15.06 5.75
C SER A 170 15.10 16.33 6.12
N SER A 171 14.55 17.20 6.97
CA SER A 171 15.21 18.43 7.41
C SER A 171 16.08 18.27 8.65
N LYS A 172 15.95 17.19 9.43
CA LYS A 172 16.75 16.96 10.64
C LYS A 172 18.21 16.59 10.37
N HIS A 173 18.54 16.22 9.13
CA HIS A 173 19.84 15.67 8.74
C HIS A 173 20.55 16.52 7.66
N LYS A 174 20.06 17.74 7.40
CA LYS A 174 20.69 18.74 6.53
C LYS A 174 21.30 19.86 7.36
#